data_AF-A0A2V8YQH4-F1
#
_entry.id   AF-A0A2V8YQH4-F1
#
_cell.length_a   1.000
_cell.length_b   1.000
_cell.length_c   1.000
_cell.angle_alpha   90.00
_cell.angle_beta   90.00
_cell.angle_gamma   90.00
#
_symmetry.space_group_name_H-M   'P 1'
#
loop_
_entity.id
_entity.type
_entity.pdbx_description
1 polymer ?
#
loop_
_entity_poly.entity_id
_entity_poly.type
_entity_poly.pdbx_seq_one_letter_code
_entity_poly.pdbx_strand_id
1 'polypeptide(L)'
;MGKTYRGKLCVYCGKRPSVTGDHVLCRGFYLEKHRGDLPQAPTCDECNRVKSYLEHYLTTVLPFGGQHRDSRETLVTLVPKRLEKNAKLHRELQIGYVGDKIPLREGQIEPLFAFIAKGLLWHHWGITLTEDDCAAAIVVRNEGAGFLNHIFTKMSARDRVTQNFGDGTLIYEGIQAKDYAQFTLWRFLVYGGLNFAETSREPNGKHCIIFAVTGPRAPLDNFWARVFKEELPAA
;
A
#
# COMPACT_ATOMS: atom_id res chain seq x y z
N MET A 1 -20.40 10.48 -7.71
CA MET A 1 -19.04 10.93 -8.07
C MET A 1 -18.63 10.21 -9.34
N GLY A 2 -18.16 10.88 -10.39
CA GLY A 2 -17.76 10.18 -11.63
C GLY A 2 -17.59 11.05 -12.87
N LYS A 3 -18.15 12.27 -12.91
CA LYS A 3 -17.99 13.18 -14.07
C LYS A 3 -16.62 13.84 -14.11
N THR A 4 -16.07 14.23 -12.96
CA THR A 4 -14.79 14.98 -12.84
C THR A 4 -13.57 14.22 -13.36
N TYR A 5 -13.62 12.88 -13.31
CA TYR A 5 -12.49 12.05 -13.65
C TYR A 5 -12.59 11.42 -15.03
N ARG A 6 -13.79 11.27 -15.61
CA ARG A 6 -13.99 10.57 -16.88
C ARG A 6 -13.26 11.28 -18.03
N GLY A 7 -12.56 10.52 -18.87
CA GLY A 7 -11.83 11.01 -20.04
C GLY A 7 -10.41 11.53 -19.75
N LYS A 8 -10.01 11.64 -18.48
CA LYS A 8 -8.61 11.94 -18.11
C LYS A 8 -7.71 10.74 -18.39
N LEU A 9 -6.39 10.94 -18.38
CA LEU A 9 -5.46 9.81 -18.46
C LEU A 9 -5.54 8.96 -17.18
N CYS A 10 -5.59 7.64 -17.30
CA CYS A 10 -5.56 6.72 -16.16
C CYS A 10 -4.22 6.81 -15.44
N VAL A 11 -4.23 7.12 -14.14
CA VAL A 11 -3.00 7.30 -13.35
C VAL A 11 -2.19 6.02 -13.18
N TYR A 12 -2.83 4.87 -13.30
CA TYR A 12 -2.19 3.59 -13.00
C TYR A 12 -1.43 3.00 -14.18
N CYS A 13 -1.98 3.12 -15.39
CA CYS A 13 -1.30 2.68 -16.60
C CYS A 13 -0.64 3.80 -17.40
N GLY A 14 -1.05 5.06 -17.23
CA GLY A 14 -0.52 6.18 -18.01
C GLY A 14 -0.87 6.14 -19.50
N LYS A 15 -1.77 5.24 -19.93
CA LYS A 15 -2.04 4.96 -21.35
C LYS A 15 -3.49 5.20 -21.77
N ARG A 16 -4.44 4.75 -20.96
CA ARG A 16 -5.87 4.69 -21.33
C ARG A 16 -6.67 5.83 -20.73
N PRO A 17 -7.77 6.25 -21.38
CA PRO A 17 -8.71 7.16 -20.77
C PRO A 17 -9.40 6.52 -19.57
N SER A 18 -9.67 7.32 -18.55
CA SER A 18 -10.39 6.92 -17.36
C SER A 18 -11.89 6.85 -17.61
N VAL A 19 -12.52 5.86 -17.00
CA VAL A 19 -13.98 5.66 -17.04
C VAL A 19 -14.68 6.20 -15.79
N THR A 20 -13.91 6.30 -14.69
CA THR A 20 -14.37 6.73 -13.36
C THR A 20 -13.21 7.32 -12.55
N GLY A 21 -13.53 7.84 -11.36
CA GLY A 21 -12.56 8.06 -10.29
C GLY A 21 -12.48 6.83 -9.38
N ASP A 22 -11.28 6.41 -9.03
CA ASP A 22 -11.01 5.39 -8.02
C ASP A 22 -10.56 6.03 -6.71
N HIS A 23 -10.88 5.40 -5.58
CA HIS A 23 -10.29 5.78 -4.32
C HIS A 23 -8.89 5.18 -4.26
N VAL A 24 -7.86 6.03 -4.27
CA VAL A 24 -6.46 5.57 -4.21
C VAL A 24 -6.27 4.64 -3.03
N LEU A 25 -6.85 5.00 -1.88
CA LEU A 25 -6.96 4.14 -0.71
C LEU A 25 -8.38 3.57 -0.63
N CYS A 26 -8.53 2.25 -0.74
CA CYS A 26 -9.85 1.61 -0.72
C CYS A 26 -10.63 1.99 0.55
N ARG A 27 -11.88 2.43 0.37
CA ARG A 27 -12.82 2.65 1.49
C ARG A 27 -12.99 1.40 2.37
N GLY A 28 -12.75 0.21 1.83
CA GLY A 28 -12.80 -1.05 2.55
C GLY A 28 -11.76 -1.17 3.68
N PHE A 29 -10.67 -0.42 3.66
CA PHE A 29 -9.74 -0.44 4.80
C PHE A 29 -10.31 0.27 6.04
N TYR A 30 -11.31 1.13 5.87
CA TYR A 30 -11.77 2.03 6.92
C TYR A 30 -13.15 1.65 7.45
N LEU A 31 -13.32 1.84 8.76
CA LEU A 31 -14.63 1.95 9.39
C LEU A 31 -15.44 3.05 8.71
N GLU A 32 -16.77 2.93 8.68
CA GLU A 32 -17.63 3.88 7.97
C GLU A 32 -17.46 5.32 8.44
N LYS A 33 -17.29 5.51 9.76
CA LYS A 33 -17.01 6.81 10.39
C LYS A 33 -15.72 7.48 9.91
N HIS A 34 -14.80 6.71 9.32
CA HIS A 34 -13.45 7.13 8.92
C HIS A 34 -13.26 7.24 7.40
N ARG A 35 -14.32 7.14 6.60
CA ARG A 35 -14.24 7.14 5.12
C ARG A 35 -14.24 8.53 4.47
N GLY A 36 -14.22 9.60 5.25
CA GLY A 36 -14.24 10.98 4.74
C GLY A 36 -12.95 11.36 4.01
N ASP A 37 -13.10 12.11 2.91
CA ASP A 37 -12.02 12.78 2.16
C ASP A 37 -10.83 11.92 1.72
N LEU A 38 -11.09 10.63 1.45
CA LEU A 38 -10.08 9.73 0.92
C LEU A 38 -9.63 10.16 -0.49
N PRO A 39 -8.32 10.16 -0.80
CA PRO A 39 -7.80 10.56 -2.11
C PRO A 39 -8.44 9.78 -3.25
N GLN A 40 -8.82 10.50 -4.31
CA GLN A 40 -9.36 9.91 -5.53
C GLN A 40 -8.53 10.27 -6.75
N ALA A 41 -8.42 9.35 -7.71
CA ALA A 41 -7.64 9.52 -8.93
C ALA A 41 -8.36 8.93 -10.17
N PRO A 42 -8.12 9.46 -11.39
CA PRO A 42 -8.73 8.92 -12.59
C PRO A 42 -8.19 7.53 -12.94
N THR A 43 -9.08 6.58 -13.23
CA THR A 43 -8.72 5.19 -13.54
C THR A 43 -9.46 4.65 -14.76
N CYS A 44 -8.80 3.79 -15.55
CA CYS A 44 -9.45 2.98 -16.57
C CYS A 44 -10.07 1.72 -15.94
N ASP A 45 -10.95 1.05 -16.69
CA ASP A 45 -11.69 -0.13 -16.24
C ASP A 45 -10.79 -1.32 -15.84
N GLU A 46 -9.75 -1.61 -16.62
CA GLU A 46 -8.86 -2.74 -16.36
C GLU A 46 -7.99 -2.51 -15.11
N CYS A 47 -7.34 -1.35 -15.00
CA CYS A 47 -6.55 -1.01 -13.82
C CYS A 47 -7.42 -1.00 -12.56
N ASN A 48 -8.64 -0.45 -12.66
CA ASN A 48 -9.59 -0.47 -11.56
C ASN A 48 -9.96 -1.90 -11.13
N ARG A 49 -10.16 -2.81 -12.09
CA ARG A 49 -10.49 -4.22 -11.82
C ARG A 49 -9.34 -4.94 -11.13
N VAL A 50 -8.11 -4.76 -11.62
CA VAL A 50 -6.90 -5.38 -11.04
C VAL A 50 -6.71 -4.89 -9.60
N LYS A 51 -6.76 -3.57 -9.38
CA LYS A 51 -6.63 -2.98 -8.05
C LYS A 51 -7.75 -3.46 -7.11
N SER A 52 -9.00 -3.44 -7.56
CA SER A 52 -10.15 -3.92 -6.77
C SER A 52 -9.99 -5.38 -6.34
N TYR A 53 -9.44 -6.24 -7.21
CA TYR A 53 -9.17 -7.65 -6.86
C TYR A 53 -8.16 -7.76 -5.70
N LEU A 54 -7.06 -7.01 -5.74
CA LEU A 54 -6.06 -6.96 -4.67
C LEU A 54 -6.69 -6.42 -3.37
N GLU A 55 -7.48 -5.36 -3.46
CA GLU A 55 -8.15 -4.73 -2.32
C GLU A 55 -9.17 -5.65 -1.66
N HIS A 56 -9.98 -6.38 -2.43
CA HIS A 56 -10.98 -7.29 -1.88
C HIS A 56 -10.34 -8.35 -0.97
N TYR A 57 -9.19 -8.88 -1.38
CA TYR A 57 -8.42 -9.80 -0.57
C TYR A 57 -7.81 -9.10 0.67
N LEU A 58 -7.04 -8.03 0.46
CA LEU A 58 -6.28 -7.38 1.54
C LEU A 58 -7.15 -6.66 2.58
N THR A 59 -8.30 -6.11 2.18
CA THR A 59 -9.26 -5.55 3.14
C THR A 59 -9.83 -6.62 4.07
N THR A 60 -9.84 -7.89 3.67
CA THR A 60 -10.30 -8.99 4.52
C THR A 60 -9.17 -9.51 5.43
N VAL A 61 -7.95 -9.60 4.91
CA VAL A 61 -6.82 -10.29 5.55
C VAL A 61 -6.00 -9.39 6.47
N LEU A 62 -5.73 -8.14 6.06
CA LEU A 62 -4.90 -7.23 6.87
C LEU A 62 -5.46 -6.85 8.25
N PRO A 63 -6.79 -6.72 8.46
CA PRO A 63 -7.34 -6.39 9.78
C PRO A 63 -6.96 -7.38 10.90
N PHE A 64 -6.68 -8.65 10.56
CA PHE A 64 -6.26 -9.65 11.55
C PHE A 64 -4.91 -9.30 12.20
N GLY A 65 -4.07 -8.50 11.53
CA GLY A 65 -2.73 -8.14 12.01
C GLY A 65 -2.65 -6.71 12.54
N GLY A 66 -3.80 -6.04 12.67
CA GLY A 66 -3.85 -4.63 13.05
C GLY A 66 -3.56 -4.41 14.53
N GLN A 67 -2.84 -3.33 14.82
CA GLN A 67 -2.46 -2.90 16.17
C GLN A 67 -2.86 -1.45 16.50
N HIS A 68 -3.53 -0.75 15.57
CA HIS A 68 -4.10 0.57 15.82
C HIS A 68 -5.27 0.57 16.82
N ARG A 69 -5.66 1.78 17.25
CA ARG A 69 -6.73 2.02 18.23
C ARG A 69 -8.02 1.28 17.92
N ASP A 70 -8.41 1.25 16.65
CA ASP A 70 -9.69 0.70 16.18
C ASP A 70 -9.57 -0.75 15.65
N SER A 71 -8.45 -1.45 15.89
CA SER A 71 -8.22 -2.81 15.36
C SER A 71 -9.34 -3.80 15.69
N ARG A 72 -9.78 -3.83 16.95
CA ARG A 72 -10.84 -4.75 17.38
C ARG A 72 -12.18 -4.43 16.70
N GLU A 73 -12.53 -3.15 16.62
CA GLU A 73 -13.77 -2.72 15.96
C GLU A 73 -13.71 -3.02 14.46
N THR A 74 -12.59 -2.75 13.81
CA THR A 74 -12.33 -3.06 12.40
C THR A 74 -12.51 -4.56 12.13
N LEU A 75 -11.90 -5.41 12.95
CA LEU A 75 -11.99 -6.86 12.81
C LEU A 75 -13.44 -7.35 12.95
N VAL A 76 -14.16 -6.91 13.99
CA VAL A 76 -15.52 -7.39 14.28
C VAL A 76 -16.55 -6.85 13.29
N THR A 77 -16.39 -5.61 12.82
CA THR A 77 -17.43 -4.95 11.99
C THR A 77 -17.23 -5.19 10.49
N LEU A 78 -15.98 -5.23 10.02
CA LEU A 78 -15.69 -5.26 8.59
C LEU A 78 -15.46 -6.67 8.04
N VAL A 79 -14.78 -7.54 8.80
CA VAL A 79 -14.33 -8.85 8.29
C VAL A 79 -15.47 -9.86 8.13
N PRO A 80 -16.43 -10.03 9.06
CA PRO A 80 -17.47 -11.05 8.93
C PRO A 80 -18.27 -10.94 7.62
N LYS A 81 -18.74 -9.73 7.30
CA LYS A 81 -19.48 -9.44 6.07
C LYS A 81 -18.69 -9.74 4.79
N ARG A 82 -17.35 -9.72 4.85
CA ARG A 82 -16.47 -10.04 3.71
C ARG A 82 -16.29 -11.54 3.56
N LEU A 83 -16.14 -12.25 4.67
CA LEU A 83 -16.02 -13.72 4.68
C LEU A 83 -17.31 -14.41 4.26
N GLU A 84 -18.47 -13.88 4.64
CA GLU A 84 -19.78 -14.35 4.17
C GLU A 84 -19.87 -14.37 2.64
N LYS A 85 -19.26 -13.37 1.98
CA LYS A 85 -19.25 -13.24 0.52
C LYS A 85 -18.11 -13.99 -0.15
N ASN A 86 -17.22 -14.62 0.62
CA ASN A 86 -16.03 -15.31 0.12
C ASN A 86 -15.79 -16.61 0.88
N ALA A 87 -16.65 -17.60 0.64
CA ALA A 87 -16.58 -18.91 1.27
C ALA A 87 -15.24 -19.63 1.05
N LYS A 88 -14.56 -19.39 -0.08
CA LYS A 88 -13.22 -19.93 -0.34
C LYS A 88 -12.20 -19.34 0.64
N LEU A 89 -12.11 -18.02 0.72
CA LEU A 89 -11.20 -17.34 1.64
C LEU A 89 -11.54 -17.66 3.10
N HIS A 90 -12.82 -17.80 3.43
CA HIS A 90 -13.24 -18.23 4.78
C HIS A 90 -12.68 -19.61 5.13
N ARG A 91 -12.78 -20.60 4.23
CA ARG A 91 -12.17 -21.92 4.44
C ARG A 91 -10.64 -21.86 4.53
N GLU A 92 -10.00 -21.09 3.65
CA GLU A 92 -8.55 -20.90 3.69
C GLU A 92 -8.10 -20.30 5.03
N LEU A 93 -8.82 -19.29 5.54
CA LEU A 93 -8.55 -18.70 6.84
C LEU A 93 -8.82 -19.69 7.98
N GLN A 94 -9.90 -20.48 7.94
CA GLN A 94 -10.14 -21.49 8.98
C GLN A 94 -9.03 -22.56 9.06
N ILE A 95 -8.41 -22.90 7.93
CA ILE A 95 -7.31 -23.88 7.88
C ILE A 95 -5.97 -23.22 8.25
N GLY A 96 -5.72 -22.02 7.73
CA GLY A 96 -4.42 -21.33 7.84
C GLY A 96 -4.28 -20.43 9.06
N TYR A 97 -5.37 -20.09 9.75
CA TYR A 97 -5.36 -19.26 10.94
C TYR A 97 -5.03 -20.11 12.18
N VAL A 98 -3.78 -20.03 12.63
CA VAL A 98 -3.31 -20.72 13.84
C VAL A 98 -2.90 -19.66 14.86
N GLY A 99 -3.81 -19.18 15.70
CA GLY A 99 -3.51 -18.10 16.65
C GLY A 99 -3.29 -16.77 15.92
N ASP A 100 -2.15 -16.10 16.12
CA ASP A 100 -1.84 -14.78 15.53
C ASP A 100 -1.32 -14.86 14.08
N LYS A 101 -1.51 -15.99 13.40
CA LYS A 101 -0.94 -16.25 12.06
C LYS A 101 -1.95 -15.98 10.96
N ILE A 102 -1.66 -14.99 10.13
CA ILE A 102 -2.51 -14.59 9.00
C ILE A 102 -2.00 -15.30 7.74
N PRO A 103 -2.84 -16.04 6.99
CA PRO A 103 -2.46 -16.59 5.70
C PRO A 103 -2.46 -15.49 4.65
N LEU A 104 -1.36 -14.73 4.62
CA LEU A 104 -1.09 -13.75 3.57
C LEU A 104 -0.56 -14.48 2.33
N ARG A 105 -1.24 -14.32 1.21
CA ARG A 105 -0.74 -14.78 -0.08
C ARG A 105 0.38 -13.84 -0.51
N GLU A 106 1.53 -14.42 -0.85
CA GLU A 106 2.67 -13.69 -1.40
C GLU A 106 2.27 -12.88 -2.65
N GLY A 107 2.90 -11.73 -2.82
CA GLY A 107 2.72 -10.88 -4.01
C GLY A 107 1.35 -10.21 -4.12
N GLN A 108 0.62 -10.03 -3.02
CA GLN A 108 -0.64 -9.26 -3.01
C GLN A 108 -0.44 -7.83 -2.50
N ILE A 109 0.41 -7.65 -1.48
CA ILE A 109 0.63 -6.33 -0.86
C ILE A 109 1.38 -5.42 -1.82
N GLU A 110 2.52 -5.88 -2.35
CA GLU A 110 3.43 -5.08 -3.14
C GLU A 110 2.76 -4.50 -4.40
N PRO A 111 2.00 -5.28 -5.20
CA PRO A 111 1.29 -4.71 -6.33
C PRO A 111 0.26 -3.66 -5.90
N LEU A 112 -0.48 -3.88 -4.82
CA LEU A 112 -1.46 -2.89 -4.35
C LEU A 112 -0.77 -1.59 -3.94
N PHE A 113 0.34 -1.67 -3.22
CA PHE A 113 1.07 -0.49 -2.76
C PHE A 113 1.80 0.23 -3.90
N ALA A 114 2.19 -0.46 -4.96
CA ALA A 114 2.61 0.19 -6.21
C ALA A 114 1.47 0.96 -6.89
N PHE A 115 0.25 0.41 -6.92
CA PHE A 115 -0.94 1.14 -7.38
C PHE A 115 -1.23 2.37 -6.50
N ILE A 116 -1.18 2.22 -5.18
CA ILE A 116 -1.40 3.31 -4.22
C ILE A 116 -0.37 4.43 -4.45
N ALA A 117 0.92 4.09 -4.56
CA ALA A 117 1.99 5.07 -4.80
C ALA A 117 1.75 5.89 -6.08
N LYS A 118 1.35 5.24 -7.19
CA LYS A 118 0.97 5.95 -8.43
C LYS A 118 -0.20 6.91 -8.22
N GLY A 119 -1.24 6.45 -7.52
CA GLY A 119 -2.41 7.29 -7.21
C GLY A 119 -2.07 8.48 -6.32
N LEU A 120 -1.20 8.29 -5.32
CA LEU A 120 -0.75 9.35 -4.42
C LEU A 120 0.18 10.36 -5.09
N LEU A 121 1.07 9.89 -5.97
CA LEU A 121 1.91 10.75 -6.82
C LEU A 121 1.03 11.72 -7.64
N TRP A 122 -0.03 11.22 -8.27
CA TRP A 122 -0.97 12.06 -8.99
C TRP A 122 -1.77 12.99 -8.07
N HIS A 123 -2.25 12.47 -6.93
CA HIS A 123 -3.07 13.24 -6.00
C HIS A 123 -2.34 14.43 -5.39
N HIS A 124 -1.08 14.25 -4.97
CA HIS A 124 -0.29 15.30 -4.32
C HIS A 124 0.41 16.22 -5.32
N TRP A 125 0.93 15.66 -6.41
CA TRP A 125 1.82 16.39 -7.32
C TRP A 125 1.34 16.48 -8.77
N GLY A 126 0.17 15.91 -9.10
CA GLY A 126 -0.41 15.97 -10.45
C GLY A 126 0.35 15.16 -11.50
N ILE A 127 1.30 14.31 -11.09
CA ILE A 127 2.17 13.58 -12.00
C ILE A 127 1.55 12.22 -12.34
N THR A 128 1.51 11.91 -13.64
CA THR A 128 1.16 10.59 -14.15
C THR A 128 2.41 9.95 -14.73
N LEU A 129 2.72 8.74 -14.28
CA LEU A 129 3.85 7.96 -14.80
C LEU A 129 3.59 7.53 -16.26
N THR A 130 4.62 7.57 -17.10
CA THR A 130 4.56 7.13 -18.50
C THR A 130 4.95 5.64 -18.63
N GLU A 131 5.11 5.16 -19.85
CA GLU A 131 5.54 3.77 -20.11
C GLU A 131 7.00 3.50 -19.72
N ASP A 132 7.82 4.55 -19.69
CA ASP A 132 9.25 4.49 -19.31
C ASP A 132 9.46 4.51 -17.79
N ASP A 133 8.40 4.86 -17.07
CA ASP A 133 8.36 4.88 -15.62
C ASP A 133 7.83 3.54 -15.07
N CYS A 134 8.12 3.30 -13.80
CA CYS A 134 7.58 2.17 -13.07
C CYS A 134 7.29 2.54 -11.61
N ALA A 135 6.57 1.63 -10.95
CA ALA A 135 6.36 1.68 -9.51
C ALA A 135 6.51 0.27 -8.94
N ALA A 136 7.13 0.16 -7.79
CA ALA A 136 7.33 -1.08 -7.08
C ALA A 136 7.21 -0.83 -5.58
N ALA A 137 6.89 -1.88 -4.83
CA ALA A 137 6.82 -1.83 -3.38
C ALA A 137 7.48 -3.07 -2.78
N ILE A 138 7.85 -2.95 -1.51
CA ILE A 138 8.42 -4.03 -0.71
C ILE A 138 7.84 -3.95 0.70
N VAL A 139 7.64 -5.12 1.30
CA VAL A 139 7.31 -5.26 2.72
C VAL A 139 8.61 -5.53 3.48
N VAL A 140 8.89 -4.72 4.49
CA VAL A 140 10.13 -4.81 5.28
C VAL A 140 9.77 -4.89 6.75
N ARG A 141 10.48 -5.73 7.51
CA ARG A 141 10.40 -5.71 8.97
C ARG A 141 11.06 -4.46 9.51
N ASN A 142 10.53 -3.89 10.58
CA ASN A 142 11.05 -2.64 11.13
C ASN A 142 12.56 -2.72 11.45
N GLU A 143 13.04 -3.86 11.93
CA GLU A 143 14.47 -4.06 12.24
C GLU A 143 15.37 -4.10 11.00
N GLY A 144 14.82 -4.47 9.84
CA GLY A 144 15.53 -4.56 8.56
C GLY A 144 15.23 -3.40 7.61
N ALA A 145 14.77 -2.26 8.13
CA ALA A 145 14.46 -1.06 7.34
C ALA A 145 15.51 0.05 7.53
N GLY A 146 16.71 -0.29 8.00
CA GLY A 146 17.73 0.67 8.41
C GLY A 146 18.21 1.55 7.25
N PHE A 147 18.53 0.94 6.12
CA PHE A 147 18.96 1.65 4.92
C PHE A 147 17.80 2.45 4.30
N LEU A 148 16.59 1.90 4.23
CA LEU A 148 15.42 2.63 3.72
C LEU A 148 15.05 3.82 4.59
N ASN A 149 15.09 3.69 5.92
CA ASN A 149 14.89 4.80 6.85
C ASN A 149 16.00 5.86 6.73
N HIS A 150 17.23 5.42 6.50
CA HIS A 150 18.34 6.34 6.23
C HIS A 150 18.12 7.14 4.94
N ILE A 151 17.74 6.48 3.84
CA ILE A 151 17.40 7.18 2.59
C ILE A 151 16.24 8.16 2.83
N PHE A 152 15.17 7.71 3.50
CA PHE A 152 14.00 8.55 3.78
C PHE A 152 14.37 9.85 4.52
N THR A 153 15.33 9.77 5.45
CA THR A 153 15.77 10.93 6.23
C THR A 153 16.79 11.81 5.50
N LYS A 154 17.66 11.24 4.66
CA LYS A 154 18.77 11.96 4.02
C LYS A 154 18.50 12.41 2.58
N MET A 155 17.49 11.84 1.93
CA MET A 155 17.15 12.18 0.55
C MET A 155 16.80 13.66 0.42
N SER A 156 17.49 14.33 -0.51
CA SER A 156 17.17 15.69 -0.93
C SER A 156 15.80 15.70 -1.59
N ALA A 157 14.85 16.36 -0.93
CA ALA A 157 13.45 16.38 -1.31
C ALA A 157 13.10 17.71 -1.96
N ARG A 158 12.35 17.67 -3.07
CA ARG A 158 11.60 18.83 -3.54
C ARG A 158 10.44 19.13 -2.60
N ASP A 159 9.73 18.09 -2.20
CA ASP A 159 8.53 18.17 -1.39
C ASP A 159 8.36 16.92 -0.52
N ARG A 160 7.62 17.06 0.56
CA ARG A 160 7.30 16.01 1.54
C ARG A 160 5.84 16.10 1.96
N VAL A 161 5.21 14.95 2.09
CA VAL A 161 3.83 14.85 2.60
C VAL A 161 3.74 13.81 3.68
N THR A 162 2.92 14.08 4.70
CA THR A 162 2.55 13.12 5.74
C THR A 162 1.05 13.17 5.93
N GLN A 163 0.41 12.00 5.97
CA GLN A 163 -1.03 11.88 6.17
C GLN A 163 -1.36 10.71 7.09
N ASN A 164 -2.47 10.85 7.82
CA ASN A 164 -3.03 9.83 8.69
C ASN A 164 -4.53 9.72 8.41
N PHE A 165 -4.97 8.54 7.95
CA PHE A 165 -6.36 8.26 7.67
C PHE A 165 -6.92 7.21 8.64
N GLY A 166 -8.11 7.49 9.16
CA GLY A 166 -8.87 6.59 10.04
C GLY A 166 -8.14 6.22 11.32
N ASP A 167 -7.62 7.23 12.03
CA ASP A 167 -6.96 7.11 13.33
C ASP A 167 -5.90 6.00 13.38
N GLY A 168 -5.02 5.98 12.38
CA GLY A 168 -3.95 4.98 12.27
C GLY A 168 -4.31 3.74 11.45
N THR A 169 -5.48 3.72 10.79
CA THR A 169 -5.81 2.70 9.78
C THR A 169 -4.78 2.69 8.66
N LEU A 170 -4.39 3.87 8.16
CA LEU A 170 -3.30 3.99 7.20
C LEU A 170 -2.62 5.34 7.38
N ILE A 171 -1.33 5.29 7.71
CA ILE A 171 -0.44 6.44 7.78
C ILE A 171 0.54 6.31 6.64
N TYR A 172 0.83 7.42 5.96
CA TYR A 172 1.92 7.44 5.00
C TYR A 172 2.76 8.70 5.07
N GLU A 173 4.01 8.55 4.68
CA GLU A 173 4.91 9.63 4.35
C GLU A 173 5.38 9.46 2.91
N GLY A 174 5.45 10.56 2.16
CA GLY A 174 5.92 10.59 0.78
C GLY A 174 6.99 11.65 0.59
N ILE A 175 8.04 11.31 -0.17
CA ILE A 175 9.10 12.22 -0.58
C ILE A 175 9.13 12.28 -2.10
N GLN A 176 9.12 13.48 -2.66
CA GLN A 176 9.43 13.71 -4.07
C GLN A 176 10.89 14.15 -4.22
N ALA A 177 11.64 13.47 -5.09
CA ALA A 177 13.03 13.84 -5.37
C ALA A 177 13.14 15.24 -5.98
N LYS A 178 14.25 15.92 -5.68
CA LYS A 178 14.55 17.25 -6.26
C LYS A 178 14.74 17.22 -7.77
N ASP A 179 15.49 16.23 -8.25
CA ASP A 179 15.98 16.20 -9.62
C ASP A 179 15.05 15.45 -10.59
N TYR A 180 14.20 14.57 -10.07
CA TYR A 180 13.27 13.76 -10.85
C TYR A 180 11.90 13.74 -10.19
N ALA A 181 10.95 14.51 -10.73
CA ALA A 181 9.63 14.69 -10.12
C ALA A 181 8.80 13.38 -10.07
N GLN A 182 9.06 12.46 -11.00
CA GLN A 182 8.49 11.10 -11.02
C GLN A 182 9.12 10.19 -9.98
N PHE A 183 10.34 10.49 -9.52
CA PHE A 183 11.04 9.69 -8.53
C PHE A 183 10.54 10.04 -7.13
N THR A 184 9.77 9.12 -6.54
CA THR A 184 9.20 9.33 -5.20
C THR A 184 9.40 8.12 -4.33
N LEU A 185 9.62 8.34 -3.04
CA LEU A 185 9.75 7.30 -2.02
C LEU A 185 8.60 7.44 -1.02
N TRP A 186 7.92 6.35 -0.76
CA TRP A 186 6.77 6.28 0.13
C TRP A 186 7.02 5.29 1.24
N ARG A 187 6.55 5.62 2.43
CA ARG A 187 6.55 4.75 3.60
C ARG A 187 5.12 4.68 4.13
N PHE A 188 4.62 3.46 4.30
CA PHE A 188 3.26 3.21 4.77
C PHE A 188 3.27 2.39 6.05
N LEU A 189 2.44 2.81 7.00
CA LEU A 189 2.08 2.06 8.18
C LEU A 189 0.59 1.74 8.12
N VAL A 190 0.24 0.46 7.99
CA VAL A 190 -1.14 -0.01 7.87
C VAL A 190 -1.57 -0.58 9.21
N TYR A 191 -2.74 -0.18 9.69
CA TYR A 191 -3.33 -0.59 10.97
C TYR A 191 -2.36 -0.48 12.15
N GLY A 192 -1.54 0.56 12.22
CA GLY A 192 -0.56 0.75 13.31
C GLY A 192 0.67 -0.16 13.25
N GLY A 193 0.88 -0.86 12.13
CA GLY A 193 1.96 -1.83 11.95
C GLY A 193 1.39 -3.24 11.93
N LEU A 194 1.57 -3.92 10.79
CA LEU A 194 1.09 -5.28 10.62
C LEU A 194 2.03 -6.25 11.33
N ASN A 195 1.49 -7.16 12.13
CA ASN A 195 2.24 -8.30 12.65
C ASN A 195 2.01 -9.49 11.73
N PHE A 196 3.03 -9.87 10.94
CA PHE A 196 3.01 -11.13 10.20
C PHE A 196 3.71 -12.20 11.04
N ALA A 197 3.07 -13.36 11.16
CA ALA A 197 3.67 -14.42 11.93
C ALA A 197 4.70 -15.20 11.10
N GLU A 198 5.97 -15.08 11.47
CA GLU A 198 6.97 -16.10 11.22
C GLU A 198 7.48 -16.67 12.56
N THR A 199 7.23 -17.98 12.73
CA THR A 199 7.97 -19.01 13.48
C THR A 199 8.74 -18.72 14.79
N SER A 200 8.62 -17.57 15.45
CA SER A 200 9.33 -17.32 16.72
C SER A 200 8.43 -16.78 17.82
N ARG A 201 8.51 -17.45 18.98
CA ARG A 201 7.91 -17.08 20.27
C ARG A 201 8.64 -15.86 20.87
N GLU A 202 8.72 -14.75 20.15
CA GLU A 202 9.31 -13.53 20.71
C GLU A 202 8.20 -12.54 21.14
N PRO A 203 8.22 -12.02 22.38
CA PRO A 203 7.11 -11.22 22.93
C PRO A 203 6.96 -9.81 22.33
N ASN A 204 7.90 -9.37 21.50
CA ASN A 204 7.86 -8.06 20.85
C ASN A 204 7.55 -8.25 19.36
N GLY A 205 6.28 -8.13 18.99
CA GLY A 205 5.80 -8.32 17.62
C GLY A 205 6.57 -7.45 16.63
N LYS A 206 7.19 -8.09 15.64
CA LYS A 206 7.97 -7.41 14.60
C LYS A 206 7.00 -6.72 13.64
N HIS A 207 6.90 -5.40 13.72
CA HIS A 207 6.00 -4.64 12.86
C HIS A 207 6.55 -4.60 11.43
N CYS A 208 5.67 -4.75 10.45
CA CYS A 208 6.01 -4.55 9.06
C CYS A 208 5.64 -3.15 8.58
N ILE A 209 6.56 -2.56 7.83
CA ILE A 209 6.44 -1.29 7.14
C ILE A 209 6.48 -1.59 5.65
N ILE A 210 5.65 -0.90 4.88
CA ILE A 210 5.63 -1.04 3.43
C ILE A 210 6.32 0.18 2.83
N PHE A 211 7.30 -0.06 1.98
CA PHE A 211 7.92 0.99 1.19
C PHE A 211 7.48 0.87 -0.26
N ALA A 212 7.25 1.98 -0.93
CA ALA A 212 7.02 2.00 -2.38
C ALA A 212 7.85 3.09 -3.02
N VAL A 213 8.26 2.85 -4.26
CA VAL A 213 9.01 3.81 -5.08
C VAL A 213 8.34 3.93 -6.43
N THR A 214 8.29 5.16 -6.94
CA THR A 214 7.98 5.45 -8.34
C THR A 214 9.19 6.09 -9.00
N GLY A 215 9.27 6.04 -10.32
CA GLY A 215 10.25 6.81 -11.09
C GLY A 215 10.60 6.16 -12.41
N PRO A 216 11.56 6.73 -13.16
CA PRO A 216 12.04 6.13 -14.40
C PRO A 216 12.68 4.77 -14.12
N ARG A 217 12.51 3.82 -15.04
CA ARG A 217 12.89 2.42 -14.83
C ARG A 217 14.36 2.22 -14.45
N ALA A 218 15.29 2.80 -15.21
CA ALA A 218 16.72 2.61 -14.96
C ALA A 218 17.18 3.13 -13.56
N PRO A 219 16.82 4.36 -13.12
CA PRO A 219 17.05 4.80 -11.75
C PRO A 219 16.42 3.89 -10.68
N LEU A 220 15.20 3.39 -10.93
CA LEU A 220 14.48 2.54 -9.99
C LEU A 220 15.12 1.14 -9.86
N ASP A 221 15.58 0.56 -10.97
CA ASP A 221 16.29 -0.73 -10.95
C ASP A 221 17.60 -0.62 -10.15
N ASN A 222 18.34 0.47 -10.32
CA ASN A 222 19.54 0.76 -9.53
C ASN A 222 19.22 0.98 -8.04
N PHE A 223 18.11 1.65 -7.73
CA PHE A 223 17.65 1.83 -6.37
C PHE A 223 17.38 0.47 -5.70
N TRP A 224 16.63 -0.41 -6.35
CA TRP A 224 16.33 -1.73 -5.78
C TRP A 224 17.54 -2.63 -5.68
N ALA A 225 18.45 -2.61 -6.65
CA ALA A 225 19.71 -3.36 -6.55
C ALA A 225 20.49 -2.98 -5.28
N ARG A 226 20.46 -1.70 -4.87
CA ARG A 226 21.06 -1.24 -3.62
C ARG A 226 20.26 -1.67 -2.40
N VAL A 227 18.94 -1.52 -2.41
CA VAL A 227 18.08 -1.97 -1.30
C VAL A 227 18.29 -3.46 -1.03
N PHE A 228 18.27 -4.30 -2.07
CA PHE A 228 18.48 -5.75 -1.91
C PHE A 228 19.89 -6.10 -1.45
N LYS A 229 20.89 -5.30 -1.82
CA LYS A 229 22.26 -5.50 -1.32
C LYS A 229 22.42 -5.15 0.17
N GLU A 230 21.72 -4.13 0.65
CA GLU A 230 21.91 -3.57 1.99
C GLU A 230 20.92 -4.14 3.03
N GLU A 231 19.71 -4.54 2.63
CA GLU A 231 18.63 -4.98 3.55
C GLU A 231 18.38 -6.50 3.55
N LEU A 232 18.96 -7.26 2.60
CA LEU A 232 18.98 -8.72 2.68
C LEU A 232 20.28 -9.15 3.36
N PRO A 233 20.26 -9.92 4.45
CA PRO A 233 21.48 -10.53 4.97
C PRO A 233 22.07 -11.42 3.87
N ALA A 234 23.41 -11.41 3.75
CA ALA A 234 24.10 -12.47 3.01
C ALA A 234 23.58 -13.81 3.55
N ALA A 235 23.08 -14.65 2.63
CA ALA A 235 22.57 -15.98 2.95
C ALA A 235 23.60 -16.83 3.71
#